data_AF-A0A1W0X391-F1
#
_entry.id   AF-A0A1W0X391-F1
#
_cell.length_a   1.000
_cell.length_b   1.000
_cell.length_c   1.000
_cell.angle_alpha   90.00
_cell.angle_beta   90.00
_cell.angle_gamma   90.00
#
_symmetry.space_group_name_H-M   'P 1'
#
loop_
_entity.id
_entity.type
_entity.pdbx_description
1 polymer ?
#
loop_
_entity_poly.entity_id
_entity_poly.type
_entity_poly.pdbx_seq_one_letter_code
_entity_poly.pdbx_strand_id
1 'polypeptide(L)'
;MALTAIFSLMAAVIIGYTQAAPACDPSSVMSCVMPMMMYAQSPEAQQLQVLQQTGREQDITKPQITAMCKVIQGITTCGAGYLERCAPPEYSGIRDIQTFTRGTVKLMEVCDRPDLHPKAVVMITCTKMLNSSGSVYQTCLDQSKNSLSYLQNNPNPARALEILRSGRVLKDVCCLMKSSYACLESEIRKCSQEAVDTNTQMYNAIMEAYGCPAKIAEGCPPAAA
;
A
#
# COMPACT_ATOMS: atom_id res chain seq x y z
N MET A 1 -7.54 2.80 -2.30
CA MET A 1 -6.47 3.46 -3.09
C MET A 1 -5.13 3.49 -2.36
N ALA A 2 -5.02 4.05 -1.15
CA ALA A 2 -3.77 3.95 -0.37
C ALA A 2 -3.34 2.49 -0.12
N LEU A 3 -4.29 1.62 0.26
CA LEU A 3 -4.07 0.18 0.42
C LEU A 3 -3.60 -0.53 -0.86
N THR A 4 -4.15 -0.16 -2.02
CA THR A 4 -3.77 -0.74 -3.31
C THR A 4 -2.37 -0.30 -3.73
N ALA A 5 -2.02 0.98 -3.51
CA ALA A 5 -0.68 1.50 -3.77
C ALA A 5 0.37 0.91 -2.82
N ILE A 6 0.06 0.80 -1.52
CA ILE A 6 0.90 0.14 -0.51
C ILE A 6 1.10 -1.35 -0.87
N PHE A 7 0.03 -2.02 -1.32
CA PHE A 7 0.09 -3.42 -1.75
C PHE A 7 0.96 -3.60 -2.99
N SER A 8 0.75 -2.81 -4.06
CA SER A 8 1.58 -2.86 -5.25
C SER A 8 3.03 -2.54 -4.95
N LEU A 9 3.30 -1.65 -4.00
CA LEU A 9 4.64 -1.32 -3.55
C LEU A 9 5.27 -2.45 -2.73
N MET A 10 4.54 -3.07 -1.80
CA MET A 10 5.00 -4.26 -1.08
C MET A 10 5.31 -5.41 -2.03
N ALA A 11 4.44 -5.66 -3.02
CA ALA A 11 4.68 -6.69 -4.04
C ALA A 11 5.93 -6.37 -4.87
N ALA A 12 6.10 -5.12 -5.31
CA ALA A 12 7.27 -4.69 -6.05
C ALA A 12 8.57 -4.79 -5.21
N VAL A 13 8.52 -4.43 -3.92
CA VAL A 13 9.65 -4.54 -3.00
C VAL A 13 10.00 -6.01 -2.75
N ILE A 14 9.01 -6.87 -2.50
CA ILE A 14 9.22 -8.32 -2.29
C ILE A 14 9.81 -8.96 -3.56
N ILE A 15 9.26 -8.67 -4.74
CA ILE A 15 9.72 -9.23 -6.02
C ILE A 15 11.11 -8.71 -6.38
N GLY A 16 11.35 -7.40 -6.19
CA GLY A 16 12.67 -6.81 -6.39
C GLY A 16 13.71 -7.42 -5.45
N TYR A 17 13.32 -7.74 -4.22
CA TYR A 17 14.20 -8.36 -3.22
C TYR A 17 14.50 -9.83 -3.50
N THR A 18 13.52 -10.61 -3.93
CA THR A 18 13.73 -12.03 -4.27
C THR A 18 14.68 -12.23 -5.43
N GLN A 19 14.65 -11.33 -6.41
CA GLN A 19 15.59 -11.36 -7.53
C GLN A 19 17.00 -10.87 -7.14
N ALA A 20 17.10 -10.15 -6.02
CA ALA A 20 18.30 -9.51 -5.53
C ALA A 20 19.07 -10.30 -4.46
N ALA A 21 18.40 -11.19 -3.73
CA ALA A 21 18.97 -11.91 -2.60
C ALA A 21 19.27 -13.38 -2.99
N PRO A 22 20.49 -13.71 -3.45
CA PRO A 22 20.85 -15.07 -3.85
C PRO A 22 20.85 -16.07 -2.67
N ALA A 23 20.79 -15.59 -1.43
CA ALA A 23 20.75 -16.41 -0.22
C ALA A 23 19.38 -16.99 0.11
N CYS A 24 18.31 -16.60 -0.60
CA CYS A 24 16.97 -17.13 -0.34
C CYS A 24 16.31 -17.72 -1.58
N ASP A 25 15.62 -18.83 -1.35
CA ASP A 25 14.89 -19.55 -2.38
C ASP A 25 13.62 -18.77 -2.78
N PRO A 26 13.47 -18.39 -4.06
CA PRO A 26 12.25 -17.77 -4.58
C PRO A 26 10.96 -18.56 -4.27
N SER A 27 11.06 -19.88 -4.10
CA SER A 27 9.94 -20.74 -3.72
C SER A 27 9.31 -20.34 -2.37
N SER A 28 10.09 -19.77 -1.45
CA SER A 28 9.64 -19.35 -0.12
C SER A 28 8.83 -18.04 -0.15
N VAL A 29 8.95 -17.23 -1.21
CA VAL A 29 8.05 -16.09 -1.42
C VAL A 29 6.74 -16.50 -2.05
N MET A 30 6.75 -17.54 -2.89
CA MET A 30 5.51 -18.08 -3.44
C MET A 30 4.55 -18.53 -2.34
N SER A 31 5.04 -19.10 -1.23
CA SER A 31 4.19 -19.39 -0.06
C SER A 31 3.55 -18.15 0.58
N CYS A 32 4.15 -16.97 0.44
CA CYS A 32 3.58 -15.72 0.94
C CYS A 32 2.50 -15.14 0.02
N VAL A 33 2.61 -15.35 -1.30
CA VAL A 33 1.70 -14.79 -2.30
C VAL A 33 0.57 -15.76 -2.67
N MET A 34 0.77 -17.07 -2.48
CA MET A 34 -0.22 -18.11 -2.80
C MET A 34 -1.59 -17.89 -2.16
N PRO A 35 -1.72 -17.48 -0.88
CA PRO A 35 -3.03 -17.15 -0.30
C PRO A 35 -3.77 -16.04 -1.06
N MET A 36 -3.04 -15.07 -1.62
CA MET A 36 -3.63 -14.04 -2.48
C MET A 36 -4.18 -14.63 -3.76
N MET A 37 -3.41 -15.49 -4.42
CA MET A 37 -3.80 -16.10 -5.69
C MET A 37 -5.03 -16.98 -5.49
N MET A 38 -5.06 -17.76 -4.41
CA MET A 38 -6.21 -18.57 -4.03
C MET A 38 -7.43 -17.70 -3.74
N TYR A 39 -7.25 -16.61 -2.98
CA TYR A 39 -8.32 -15.66 -2.74
C TYR A 39 -8.82 -15.02 -4.04
N ALA A 40 -7.94 -14.57 -4.93
CA ALA A 40 -8.31 -13.94 -6.19
C ALA A 40 -9.13 -14.88 -7.11
N GLN A 41 -8.94 -16.19 -6.97
CA GLN A 41 -9.71 -17.21 -7.70
C GLN A 41 -10.99 -17.65 -6.97
N SER A 42 -11.17 -17.25 -5.71
CA SER A 42 -12.33 -17.64 -4.89
C SER A 42 -13.64 -17.00 -5.40
N PRO A 43 -14.80 -17.66 -5.16
CA PRO A 43 -16.10 -17.07 -5.44
C PRO A 43 -16.29 -15.70 -4.78
N GLU A 44 -15.75 -15.51 -3.58
CA GLU A 44 -15.82 -14.26 -2.83
C GLU A 44 -15.12 -13.11 -3.56
N ALA A 45 -13.92 -13.35 -4.10
CA ALA A 45 -13.20 -12.34 -4.87
C ALA A 45 -13.86 -12.05 -6.23
N GLN A 46 -14.38 -13.08 -6.89
CA GLN A 46 -15.15 -12.90 -8.13
C GLN A 46 -16.40 -12.05 -7.89
N GLN A 47 -17.11 -12.30 -6.79
CA GLN A 47 -18.27 -11.50 -6.40
C GLN A 47 -17.89 -10.04 -6.11
N LEU A 48 -16.79 -9.81 -5.38
CA LEU A 48 -16.27 -8.46 -5.16
C LEU A 48 -15.93 -7.74 -6.47
N GLN A 49 -15.30 -8.44 -7.41
CA GLN A 49 -14.95 -7.90 -8.72
C GLN A 49 -16.22 -7.51 -9.51
N VAL A 50 -17.27 -8.35 -9.48
CA VAL A 50 -18.57 -8.02 -10.08
C VAL A 50 -19.21 -6.81 -9.42
N LEU A 51 -19.20 -6.72 -8.08
CA LEU A 51 -19.74 -5.57 -7.36
C LEU A 51 -19.00 -4.28 -7.73
N GLN A 52 -17.68 -4.32 -7.89
CA GLN A 52 -16.87 -3.19 -8.37
C GLN A 52 -17.18 -2.82 -9.83
N GLN A 53 -17.27 -3.80 -10.73
CA GLN A 53 -17.56 -3.55 -12.15
C GLN A 53 -18.98 -3.02 -12.38
N THR A 54 -19.94 -3.43 -11.55
CA THR A 54 -21.35 -3.03 -11.64
C THR A 54 -21.67 -1.78 -10.83
N GLY A 55 -20.70 -1.20 -10.13
CA GLY A 55 -20.90 -0.02 -9.29
C GLY A 55 -21.82 -0.27 -8.09
N ARG A 56 -21.83 -1.50 -7.57
CA ARG A 56 -22.62 -1.97 -6.43
C ARG A 56 -21.76 -2.16 -5.17
N GLU A 57 -20.74 -1.34 -4.99
CA GLU A 57 -19.77 -1.50 -3.91
C GLU A 57 -20.37 -1.28 -2.51
N GLN A 58 -21.53 -0.62 -2.41
CA GLN A 58 -22.32 -0.54 -1.18
C GLN A 58 -22.85 -1.90 -0.70
N ASP A 59 -22.96 -2.89 -1.60
CA ASP A 59 -23.42 -4.23 -1.28
C ASP A 59 -22.27 -5.13 -0.77
N ILE A 60 -21.05 -4.59 -0.69
CA ILE A 60 -19.90 -5.31 -0.11
C ILE A 60 -20.17 -5.54 1.38
N THR A 61 -20.13 -6.79 1.78
CA THR A 61 -20.45 -7.22 3.15
C THR A 61 -19.24 -7.13 4.07
N LYS A 62 -19.49 -7.01 5.39
CA LYS A 62 -18.43 -7.04 6.41
C LYS A 62 -17.53 -8.30 6.32
N PRO A 63 -18.07 -9.52 6.13
CA PRO A 63 -17.23 -10.71 5.91
C PRO A 63 -16.30 -10.58 4.70
N GLN A 64 -16.77 -10.05 3.57
CA GLN A 64 -15.94 -9.87 2.37
C GLN A 64 -14.79 -8.88 2.60
N ILE A 65 -15.07 -7.73 3.25
CA ILE A 65 -14.01 -6.76 3.61
C ILE A 65 -13.00 -7.41 4.57
N THR A 66 -13.50 -8.14 5.58
CA THR A 66 -12.65 -8.79 6.59
C THR A 66 -11.76 -9.85 5.95
N ALA A 67 -12.31 -10.71 5.08
CA ALA A 67 -11.57 -11.75 4.37
C ALA A 67 -10.46 -11.14 3.50
N MET A 68 -10.79 -10.13 2.68
CA MET A 68 -9.81 -9.41 1.87
C MET A 68 -8.70 -8.81 2.74
N CYS A 69 -9.09 -8.14 3.84
CA CYS A 69 -8.15 -7.50 4.76
C CYS A 69 -7.21 -8.53 5.41
N LYS A 70 -7.74 -9.68 5.85
CA LYS A 70 -6.96 -10.78 6.45
C LYS A 70 -6.00 -11.44 5.46
N VAL A 71 -6.40 -11.63 4.21
CA VAL A 71 -5.51 -12.12 3.15
C VAL A 71 -4.34 -11.15 2.95
N ILE A 72 -4.61 -9.85 2.86
CA ILE A 72 -3.58 -8.82 2.72
C ILE A 72 -2.65 -8.79 3.94
N GLN A 73 -3.21 -8.92 5.16
CA GLN A 73 -2.44 -8.99 6.41
C GLN A 73 -1.49 -10.20 6.39
N GLY A 74 -1.97 -11.37 5.96
CA GLY A 74 -1.17 -12.59 5.87
C GLY A 74 -0.01 -12.48 4.89
N ILE A 75 -0.26 -11.95 3.69
CA ILE A 75 0.79 -11.75 2.66
C ILE A 75 1.85 -10.77 3.17
N THR A 76 1.41 -9.65 3.74
CA THR A 76 2.30 -8.62 4.29
C THR A 76 3.17 -9.19 5.40
N THR A 77 2.58 -9.94 6.34
CA THR A 77 3.28 -10.55 7.47
C THR A 77 4.24 -11.66 7.02
N CYS A 78 3.86 -12.45 6.00
CA CYS A 78 4.75 -13.48 5.46
C CYS A 78 5.93 -12.85 4.69
N GLY A 79 5.64 -11.89 3.81
CA GLY A 79 6.64 -11.11 3.10
C GLY A 79 7.60 -10.40 4.06
N ALA A 80 7.08 -9.95 5.21
CA ALA A 80 7.86 -9.40 6.29
C ALA A 80 8.93 -10.34 6.81
N GLY A 81 8.49 -11.50 7.30
CA GLY A 81 9.38 -12.49 7.86
C GLY A 81 10.36 -13.01 6.82
N TYR A 82 9.95 -13.09 5.54
CA TYR A 82 10.86 -13.43 4.46
C TYR A 82 11.97 -12.38 4.31
N LEU A 83 11.62 -11.10 4.17
CA LEU A 83 12.60 -10.02 4.01
C LEU A 83 13.53 -9.91 5.23
N GLU A 84 13.03 -10.07 6.45
CA GLU A 84 13.85 -10.07 7.67
C GLU A 84 14.89 -11.20 7.70
N ARG A 85 14.52 -12.41 7.26
CA ARG A 85 15.44 -13.57 7.22
C ARG A 85 16.45 -13.50 6.08
N CYS A 86 16.00 -13.00 4.94
CA CYS A 86 16.75 -13.10 3.69
C CYS A 86 17.71 -11.95 3.46
N ALA A 87 17.61 -10.90 4.26
CA ALA A 87 18.34 -9.69 4.00
C ALA A 87 19.66 -9.60 4.78
N PRO A 88 20.82 -9.50 4.09
CA PRO A 88 22.13 -9.44 4.76
C PRO A 88 22.24 -8.21 5.67
N PRO A 89 22.52 -8.36 6.98
CA PRO A 89 22.45 -7.28 7.99
C PRO A 89 23.21 -5.99 7.64
N GLU A 90 24.18 -6.11 6.74
CA GLU A 90 25.10 -5.09 6.26
C GLU A 90 24.43 -4.04 5.35
N TYR A 91 23.26 -4.33 4.79
CA TYR A 91 22.56 -3.36 3.94
C TYR A 91 21.74 -2.38 4.77
N SER A 92 22.15 -1.11 4.79
CA SER A 92 21.40 0.01 5.40
C SER A 92 19.93 0.08 4.93
N GLY A 93 19.68 -0.28 3.67
CA GLY A 93 18.33 -0.41 3.08
C GLY A 93 17.40 -1.39 3.79
N ILE A 94 17.95 -2.36 4.54
CA ILE A 94 17.15 -3.34 5.29
C ILE A 94 16.38 -2.70 6.40
N ARG A 95 16.93 -1.69 7.08
CA ARG A 95 16.19 -1.03 8.17
C ARG A 95 14.96 -0.31 7.64
N ASP A 96 15.05 0.27 6.46
CA ASP A 96 13.92 0.90 5.80
C ASP A 96 12.90 -0.14 5.34
N ILE A 97 13.34 -1.26 4.78
CA ILE A 97 12.45 -2.38 4.42
C ILE A 97 11.77 -2.94 5.66
N GLN A 98 12.51 -3.22 6.74
CA GLN A 98 11.96 -3.71 8.01
C GLN A 98 10.97 -2.73 8.63
N THR A 99 11.27 -1.43 8.60
CA THR A 99 10.36 -0.37 9.08
C THR A 99 9.11 -0.30 8.22
N PHE A 100 9.26 -0.33 6.89
CA PHE A 100 8.15 -0.35 5.95
C PHE A 100 7.28 -1.59 6.15
N THR A 101 7.90 -2.74 6.33
CA THR A 101 7.19 -3.99 6.52
C THR A 101 6.46 -4.02 7.86
N ARG A 102 7.13 -3.69 8.98
CA ARG A 102 6.50 -3.63 10.32
C ARG A 102 5.39 -2.59 10.37
N GLY A 103 5.61 -1.43 9.76
CA GLY A 103 4.58 -0.41 9.63
C GLY A 103 3.37 -0.91 8.85
N THR A 104 3.57 -1.71 7.80
CA THR A 104 2.47 -2.29 7.04
C THR A 104 1.72 -3.33 7.88
N VAL A 105 2.41 -4.19 8.63
CA VAL A 105 1.76 -5.12 9.58
C VAL A 105 0.91 -4.36 10.60
N LYS A 106 1.45 -3.29 11.20
CA LYS A 106 0.72 -2.41 12.14
C LYS A 106 -0.50 -1.77 11.49
N LEU A 107 -0.40 -1.33 10.25
CA LEU A 107 -1.54 -0.79 9.50
C LEU A 107 -2.63 -1.83 9.27
N MET A 108 -2.24 -3.09 9.05
CA MET A 108 -3.19 -4.18 8.86
C MET A 108 -3.90 -4.61 10.16
N GLU A 109 -3.51 -4.12 11.34
CA GLU A 109 -4.31 -4.27 12.57
C GLU A 109 -5.70 -3.62 12.46
N VAL A 110 -5.88 -2.70 11.50
CA VAL A 110 -7.20 -2.15 11.17
C VAL A 110 -8.20 -3.25 10.76
N CYS A 111 -7.72 -4.39 10.25
CA CYS A 111 -8.56 -5.53 9.86
C CYS A 111 -9.33 -6.14 11.03
N ASP A 112 -8.85 -5.97 12.25
CA ASP A 112 -9.44 -6.52 13.46
C ASP A 112 -10.43 -5.56 14.13
N ARG A 113 -10.60 -4.35 13.59
CA ARG A 113 -11.47 -3.36 14.21
C ARG A 113 -12.94 -3.61 13.87
N PRO A 114 -13.86 -3.47 14.84
CA PRO A 114 -15.28 -3.71 14.63
C PRO A 114 -15.93 -2.72 13.65
N ASP A 115 -15.34 -1.53 13.50
CA ASP A 115 -15.77 -0.41 12.65
C ASP A 115 -15.11 -0.38 11.26
N LEU A 116 -14.34 -1.42 10.88
CA LEU A 116 -13.69 -1.50 9.57
C LEU A 116 -14.67 -1.36 8.40
N HIS A 117 -15.78 -2.11 8.47
CA HIS A 117 -16.78 -2.15 7.38
C HIS A 117 -17.45 -0.78 7.14
N PRO A 118 -18.06 -0.11 8.14
CA PRO A 118 -18.67 1.19 7.91
C PRO A 118 -17.66 2.23 7.40
N LYS A 119 -16.44 2.27 7.95
CA LYS A 119 -15.38 3.17 7.46
C LYS A 119 -14.95 2.87 6.02
N ALA A 120 -14.86 1.59 5.66
CA ALA A 120 -14.54 1.19 4.29
C ALA A 120 -15.64 1.61 3.30
N VAL A 121 -16.92 1.44 3.67
CA VAL A 121 -18.05 1.87 2.85
C VAL A 121 -18.02 3.38 2.61
N VAL A 122 -17.79 4.19 3.66
CA VAL A 122 -17.66 5.66 3.53
C VAL A 122 -16.59 6.04 2.52
N MET A 123 -15.40 5.44 2.60
CA MET A 123 -14.30 5.73 1.69
C MET A 123 -14.58 5.26 0.26
N ILE A 124 -15.20 4.10 0.09
CA ILE A 124 -15.61 3.55 -1.21
C ILE A 124 -16.61 4.51 -1.89
N THR A 125 -17.66 4.93 -1.17
CA THR A 125 -18.66 5.87 -1.67
C THR A 125 -18.03 7.20 -2.06
N CYS A 126 -17.14 7.74 -1.22
CA CYS A 126 -16.43 8.98 -1.52
C CYS A 126 -15.57 8.85 -2.79
N THR A 127 -14.76 7.78 -2.92
CA THR A 127 -13.94 7.53 -4.10
C THR A 127 -14.77 7.45 -5.38
N LYS A 128 -15.95 6.81 -5.36
CA LYS A 128 -16.85 6.75 -6.51
C LYS A 128 -17.34 8.14 -6.92
N MET A 129 -17.80 8.92 -5.95
CA MET A 129 -18.27 10.28 -6.18
C MET A 129 -17.16 11.12 -6.85
N LEU A 130 -15.93 11.07 -6.33
CA LEU A 130 -14.80 11.82 -6.88
C LEU A 130 -14.36 11.32 -8.25
N ASN A 131 -14.31 10.00 -8.47
CA ASN A 131 -14.03 9.41 -9.79
C ASN A 131 -15.04 9.85 -10.85
N SER A 132 -16.31 10.02 -10.48
CA SER A 132 -17.37 10.45 -11.40
C SER A 132 -17.41 11.96 -11.65
N SER A 133 -16.70 12.78 -10.85
CA SER A 133 -16.93 14.23 -10.79
C SER A 133 -15.71 15.12 -11.04
N GLY A 134 -14.47 14.62 -11.11
CA GLY A 134 -13.31 15.53 -11.23
C GLY A 134 -12.04 14.97 -11.88
N SER A 135 -11.47 15.76 -12.79
CA SER A 135 -10.13 15.57 -13.37
C SER A 135 -9.00 15.72 -12.35
N VAL A 136 -9.23 16.52 -11.30
CA VAL A 136 -8.24 16.81 -10.24
C VAL A 136 -7.95 15.57 -9.40
N TYR A 137 -9.00 14.84 -8.99
CA TYR A 137 -8.84 13.59 -8.25
C TYR A 137 -8.00 12.56 -9.02
N GLN A 138 -8.28 12.38 -10.32
CA GLN A 138 -7.48 11.49 -11.17
C GLN A 138 -6.04 12.00 -11.33
N THR A 139 -5.84 13.31 -11.47
CA THR A 139 -4.50 13.91 -11.57
C THR A 139 -3.67 13.64 -10.32
N CYS A 140 -4.25 13.80 -9.12
CA CYS A 140 -3.58 13.47 -7.86
C CYS A 140 -3.21 11.98 -7.79
N LEU A 141 -4.08 11.09 -8.28
CA LEU A 141 -3.81 9.65 -8.33
C LEU A 141 -2.70 9.29 -9.32
N ASP A 142 -2.69 9.89 -10.50
CA ASP A 142 -1.72 9.61 -11.53
C ASP A 142 -0.33 10.17 -11.17
N GLN A 143 -0.26 11.34 -10.54
CA GLN A 143 0.98 11.84 -9.92
C GLN A 143 1.53 10.84 -8.89
N SER A 144 0.64 10.24 -8.09
CA SER A 144 1.02 9.27 -7.07
C SER A 144 1.59 7.98 -7.69
N LYS A 145 0.97 7.47 -8.76
CA LYS A 145 1.45 6.29 -9.50
C LYS A 145 2.79 6.56 -10.19
N ASN A 146 2.92 7.70 -10.86
CA ASN A 146 4.12 8.06 -11.61
C ASN A 146 5.33 8.22 -10.70
N SER A 147 5.13 8.77 -9.50
CA SER A 147 6.20 8.96 -8.51
C SER A 147 6.83 7.66 -8.01
N LEU A 148 6.14 6.52 -8.11
CA LEU A 148 6.66 5.19 -7.72
C LEU A 148 6.91 4.28 -8.93
N SER A 149 6.77 4.79 -10.15
CA SER A 149 6.97 4.01 -11.37
C SER A 149 8.38 3.39 -11.44
N TYR A 150 9.38 4.04 -10.85
CA TYR A 150 10.75 3.54 -10.75
C TYR A 150 10.89 2.30 -9.84
N LEU A 151 9.96 2.09 -8.90
CA LEU A 151 9.89 0.88 -8.07
C LEU A 151 9.12 -0.23 -8.76
N GLN A 152 8.09 0.11 -9.55
CA GLN A 152 7.19 -0.86 -10.17
C GLN A 152 7.70 -1.39 -11.52
N ASN A 153 8.41 -0.56 -12.30
CA ASN A 153 8.78 -0.85 -13.69
C ASN A 153 10.29 -1.11 -13.87
N ASN A 154 11.02 -1.56 -12.84
CA ASN A 154 12.44 -1.88 -12.97
C ASN A 154 12.64 -3.39 -13.20
N PRO A 155 12.77 -3.87 -14.45
CA PRO A 155 13.04 -5.28 -14.73
C PRO A 155 14.49 -5.67 -14.42
N ASN A 156 15.34 -4.75 -13.94
CA ASN A 156 16.75 -4.99 -13.66
C ASN A 156 16.97 -5.23 -12.15
N PRO A 157 17.29 -6.47 -11.73
CA PRO A 157 17.53 -6.83 -10.34
C PRO A 157 18.65 -6.01 -9.67
N ALA A 158 19.69 -5.64 -10.42
CA ALA A 158 20.81 -4.85 -9.89
C ALA A 158 20.39 -3.42 -9.52
N ARG A 159 19.45 -2.84 -10.28
CA ARG A 159 18.94 -1.49 -10.06
C ARG A 159 17.88 -1.46 -8.95
N ALA A 160 17.07 -2.51 -8.83
CA ALA A 160 16.20 -2.71 -7.67
C ALA A 160 17.03 -2.80 -6.37
N LEU A 161 18.14 -3.55 -6.40
CA LEU A 161 19.13 -3.61 -5.33
C LEU A 161 19.73 -2.25 -4.99
N GLU A 162 20.09 -1.45 -5.99
CA GLU A 162 20.64 -0.11 -5.80
C GLU A 162 19.63 0.82 -5.10
N ILE A 163 18.37 0.80 -5.55
CA ILE A 163 17.29 1.57 -4.95
C ILE A 163 17.07 1.17 -3.49
N LEU A 164 16.99 -0.14 -3.22
CA LEU A 164 16.81 -0.66 -1.87
C LEU A 164 18.01 -0.32 -0.98
N ARG A 165 19.24 -0.53 -1.45
CA ARG A 165 20.49 -0.18 -0.76
C ARG A 165 20.63 1.31 -0.48
N SER A 166 19.99 2.16 -1.30
CA SER A 166 20.09 3.61 -1.13
C SER A 166 19.45 4.12 0.16
N GLY A 167 18.59 3.34 0.83
CA GLY A 167 17.88 3.78 2.04
C GLY A 167 16.99 5.00 1.80
N ARG A 168 16.58 5.22 0.55
CA ARG A 168 15.69 6.33 0.15
C ARG A 168 14.26 5.89 -0.07
N VAL A 169 13.99 4.59 -0.22
CA VAL A 169 12.65 4.07 -0.53
C VAL A 169 11.62 4.51 0.52
N LEU A 170 11.93 4.37 1.81
CA LEU A 170 11.01 4.77 2.86
C LEU A 170 10.78 6.29 2.85
N LYS A 171 11.84 7.07 2.59
CA LYS A 171 11.77 8.52 2.47
C LYS A 171 10.90 8.95 1.28
N ASP A 172 11.12 8.39 0.11
CA ASP A 172 10.36 8.67 -1.10
C ASP A 172 8.88 8.32 -0.92
N VAL A 173 8.59 7.17 -0.31
CA VAL A 173 7.23 6.73 0.03
C VAL A 173 6.57 7.71 1.01
N CYS A 174 7.27 8.12 2.07
CA CYS A 174 6.74 9.08 3.05
C CYS A 174 6.47 10.45 2.43
N CYS A 175 7.37 10.93 1.57
CA CYS A 175 7.21 12.19 0.86
C CYS A 175 6.05 12.14 -0.14
N LEU A 176 5.87 11.00 -0.80
CA LEU A 176 4.72 10.77 -1.66
C LEU A 176 3.42 10.75 -0.88
N MET A 177 3.34 10.03 0.23
CA MET A 177 2.13 9.99 1.06
C MET A 177 1.72 11.40 1.50
N LYS A 178 2.69 12.23 1.88
CA LYS A 178 2.46 13.65 2.21
C LYS A 178 1.92 14.43 1.01
N SER A 179 2.53 14.32 -0.17
CA SER A 179 2.09 15.07 -1.35
C SER A 179 0.73 14.60 -1.87
N SER A 180 0.51 13.27 -1.93
CA SER A 180 -0.77 12.67 -2.30
C SER A 180 -1.88 13.09 -1.35
N TYR A 181 -1.63 13.08 -0.03
CA TYR A 181 -2.62 13.53 0.96
C TYR A 181 -2.95 15.01 0.75
N ALA A 182 -1.94 15.88 0.60
CA ALA A 182 -2.16 17.31 0.37
C ALA A 182 -2.96 17.58 -0.93
N CYS A 183 -2.73 16.80 -1.99
CA CYS A 183 -3.47 16.90 -3.25
C CYS A 183 -4.93 16.41 -3.10
N LEU A 184 -5.14 15.30 -2.39
CA LEU A 184 -6.45 14.65 -2.27
C LEU A 184 -7.34 15.25 -1.18
N GLU A 185 -6.77 15.95 -0.19
CA GLU A 185 -7.52 16.45 0.97
C GLU A 185 -8.69 17.35 0.57
N SER A 186 -8.47 18.29 -0.36
CA SER A 186 -9.52 19.20 -0.82
C SER A 186 -10.63 18.48 -1.59
N GLU A 187 -10.29 17.39 -2.28
CA GLU A 187 -11.27 16.58 -3.00
C GLU A 187 -12.11 15.75 -2.04
N ILE A 188 -11.50 15.11 -1.04
CA ILE A 188 -12.21 14.29 -0.03
C ILE A 188 -13.19 15.12 0.79
N ARG A 189 -12.89 16.41 1.03
CA ARG A 189 -13.81 17.35 1.68
C ARG A 189 -15.14 17.55 0.95
N LYS A 190 -15.21 17.23 -0.36
CA LYS A 190 -16.46 17.30 -1.14
C LYS A 190 -17.40 16.13 -0.82
N CYS A 191 -16.94 15.06 -0.19
CA CYS A 191 -17.72 13.85 0.10
C CYS A 191 -18.57 13.99 1.36
N SER A 192 -17.91 14.00 2.53
CA SER A 192 -18.53 14.12 3.86
C SER A 192 -17.47 14.37 4.92
N GLN A 193 -17.86 14.88 6.08
CA GLN A 193 -16.94 15.04 7.22
C GLN A 193 -16.38 13.68 7.70
N GLU A 194 -17.22 12.64 7.70
CA GLU A 194 -16.80 11.29 8.08
C GLU A 194 -15.72 10.71 7.15
N ALA A 195 -15.78 11.01 5.84
CA ALA A 195 -14.75 10.61 4.89
C ALA A 195 -13.43 11.37 5.12
N VAL A 196 -13.51 12.67 5.46
CA VAL A 196 -12.33 13.46 5.86
C VAL A 196 -11.69 12.86 7.09
N ASP A 197 -12.46 12.64 8.16
CA ASP A 197 -11.95 12.12 9.43
C ASP A 197 -11.34 10.72 9.25
N THR A 198 -11.99 9.86 8.48
CA THR A 198 -11.49 8.51 8.17
C THR A 198 -10.19 8.58 7.38
N ASN A 199 -10.11 9.43 6.35
CA ASN A 199 -8.90 9.59 5.55
C ASN A 199 -7.74 10.19 6.37
N THR A 200 -8.00 11.19 7.21
CA THR A 200 -7.00 11.78 8.11
C THR A 200 -6.50 10.75 9.14
N GLN A 201 -7.39 9.95 9.72
CA GLN A 201 -6.99 8.87 10.63
C GLN A 201 -6.11 7.83 9.92
N MET A 202 -6.47 7.42 8.69
CA MET A 202 -5.66 6.51 7.89
C MET A 202 -4.29 7.10 7.55
N TYR A 203 -4.25 8.36 7.11
CA TYR A 203 -3.00 9.07 6.82
C TYR A 203 -2.10 9.15 8.06
N ASN A 204 -2.63 9.56 9.21
CA ASN A 204 -1.84 9.65 10.43
C ASN A 204 -1.31 8.29 10.88
N ALA A 205 -2.14 7.24 10.82
CA ALA A 205 -1.71 5.88 11.13
C ALA A 205 -0.59 5.41 10.20
N ILE A 206 -0.67 5.73 8.91
CA ILE A 206 0.36 5.43 7.91
C ILE A 206 1.66 6.16 8.24
N MET A 207 1.58 7.46 8.48
CA MET A 207 2.74 8.31 8.77
C MET A 207 3.44 7.89 10.05
N GLU A 208 2.69 7.51 11.08
CA GLU A 208 3.22 6.98 12.33
C GLU A 208 3.86 5.59 12.14
N ALA A 209 3.14 4.67 11.48
CA ALA A 209 3.60 3.29 11.29
C ALA A 209 4.92 3.20 10.52
N TYR A 210 5.15 4.12 9.58
CA TYR A 210 6.38 4.20 8.79
C TYR A 210 7.43 5.16 9.34
N GLY A 211 7.16 5.85 10.46
CA GLY A 211 8.08 6.84 11.03
C GLY A 211 8.36 8.02 10.09
N CYS A 212 7.39 8.35 9.23
CA CYS A 212 7.55 9.34 8.18
C CYS A 212 7.95 10.76 8.64
N PRO A 213 7.53 11.28 9.81
CA PRO A 213 7.94 12.61 10.25
C PRO A 213 9.47 12.80 10.28
N ALA A 214 10.23 11.78 10.71
CA ALA A 214 11.69 11.84 10.72
C ALA A 214 12.25 11.89 9.30
N LYS A 215 11.76 11.02 8.40
CA LYS A 215 12.21 10.96 6.99
C LYS A 215 11.89 12.22 6.19
N ILE A 216 10.76 12.87 6.49
CA ILE A 216 10.35 14.12 5.85
C ILE A 216 11.17 15.31 6.35
N ALA A 217 11.57 15.31 7.63
CA ALA A 217 12.44 16.34 8.20
C ALA A 217 13.83 16.37 7.52
N GLU A 218 14.29 15.25 6.97
CA GLU A 218 15.48 15.17 6.12
C GLU A 218 15.29 15.80 4.72
N GLY A 219 14.11 16.36 4.42
CA GLY A 219 13.76 17.05 3.19
C GLY A 219 13.25 16.12 2.08
N CYS A 220 12.11 16.44 1.47
CA CYS A 220 11.57 15.64 0.36
C CYS A 220 12.25 15.99 -0.96
N PRO A 221 12.53 14.98 -1.82
CA PRO A 221 13.00 15.26 -3.17
C PRO A 221 11.95 16.09 -3.93
N PRO A 222 12.37 16.97 -4.85
CA PRO A 222 11.43 17.67 -5.71
C PRO A 222 10.58 16.65 -6.46
N ALA A 223 9.28 16.93 -6.59
CA ALA A 223 8.38 16.08 -7.36
C ALA A 223 8.98 15.88 -8.76
N ALA A 224 9.11 14.63 -9.20
CA ALA A 224 9.60 14.34 -10.54
C ALA A 224 8.65 15.02 -11.55
N ALA A 225 9.21 15.94 -12.35
CA ALA A 225 8.50 16.67 -13.39
C ALA A 225 8.08 15.75 -14.55
#